data_AF-A0A1R3X9U2-F1
#
_entry.id   AF-A0A1R3X9U2-F1
#
_cell.length_a   1.000
_cell.length_b   1.000
_cell.length_c   1.000
_cell.angle_alpha   90.00
_cell.angle_beta   90.00
_cell.angle_gamma   90.00
#
_symmetry.space_group_name_H-M   'P 1'
#
loop_
_entity.id
_entity.type
_entity.pdbx_description
1 polymer ?
#
loop_
_entity_poly.entity_id
_entity_poly.type
_entity_poly.pdbx_seq_one_letter_code
_entity_poly.pdbx_strand_id
1 'polypeptide(L)' 'MVKSGGKTIRKEKRLFVRRIATIVDSDTGRAVGSQVEWNTGERRRIWHGEKAVRYTLQPCAKVPDWPRQRR' A
#
# COMPACT_ATOMS: atom_id res chain seq x y z
N MET A 1 -8.22 -34.88 31.57
CA MET A 1 -8.22 -33.48 32.01
C MET A 1 -6.78 -32.97 31.96
N VAL A 2 -6.44 -32.20 30.92
CA VAL A 2 -5.14 -31.51 30.78
C VAL A 2 -5.46 -30.03 30.53
N LYS A 3 -5.19 -29.20 31.53
CA LYS A 3 -5.31 -27.73 31.43
C LYS A 3 -3.96 -27.20 30.96
N SER A 4 -3.86 -26.87 29.69
CA SER A 4 -2.81 -25.97 29.20
C SER A 4 -3.53 -24.73 28.70
N GLY A 5 -3.33 -23.62 29.42
CA GLY A 5 -3.98 -22.33 29.16
C GLY A 5 -3.75 -21.90 27.71
N GLY A 6 -4.74 -22.17 26.87
CA GLY A 6 -4.79 -21.73 25.49
C GLY A 6 -4.96 -20.23 25.47
N LYS A 7 -3.84 -19.50 25.48
CA LYS A 7 -3.82 -18.12 25.02
C LYS A 7 -4.20 -18.17 23.55
N THR A 8 -5.48 -17.93 23.23
CA THR A 8 -5.94 -17.79 21.85
C THR A 8 -5.23 -16.58 21.26
N ILE A 9 -4.06 -16.81 20.66
CA ILE A 9 -3.36 -15.81 19.86
C ILE A 9 -4.28 -15.58 18.68
N ARG A 10 -5.09 -14.51 18.71
CA ARG A 10 -5.71 -13.99 17.49
C ARG A 10 -4.56 -13.83 16.52
N LYS A 11 -4.55 -14.58 15.40
CA LYS A 11 -3.60 -14.35 14.31
C LYS A 11 -3.77 -12.88 13.94
N GLU A 12 -2.88 -12.02 14.42
CA GLU A 12 -2.87 -10.61 14.05
C GLU A 12 -2.74 -10.60 12.53
N LYS A 13 -3.80 -10.13 11.87
CA LYS A 13 -3.85 -10.03 10.42
C LYS A 13 -2.74 -9.05 10.02
N ARG A 14 -1.63 -9.58 9.49
CA ARG A 14 -0.53 -8.76 8.98
C ARG A 14 -1.09 -7.78 7.95
N LEU A 15 -0.94 -6.49 8.20
CA LEU A 15 -1.19 -5.44 7.23
C LEU A 15 0.04 -5.35 6.33
N PHE A 16 -0.17 -5.49 5.04
CA PHE A 16 0.87 -5.23 4.05
C PHE A 16 0.47 -4.03 3.21
N VAL A 17 1.45 -3.26 2.80
CA VAL A 17 1.32 -2.11 1.92
C VAL A 17 2.26 -2.29 0.74
N ARG A 18 1.82 -1.93 -0.46
CA ARG A 18 2.65 -1.94 -1.66
C ARG A 18 2.51 -0.63 -2.42
N ARG A 19 3.57 -0.19 -3.09
CA ARG A 19 3.50 0.88 -4.08
C ARG A 19 2.89 0.32 -5.37
N ILE A 20 1.87 1.01 -5.89
CA ILE A 20 1.19 0.65 -7.15
C ILE A 20 1.46 1.65 -8.27
N ALA A 21 1.83 2.89 -7.94
CA ALA A 21 2.23 3.90 -8.91
C ALA A 21 3.21 4.92 -8.31
N THR A 22 3.97 5.56 -9.19
CA THR A 22 4.73 6.78 -8.92
C THR A 22 3.87 7.99 -9.26
N ILE A 23 3.85 9.00 -8.38
CA ILE A 23 3.26 10.29 -8.69
C ILE A 23 4.36 11.14 -9.32
N VAL A 24 4.16 11.53 -10.57
CA VAL A 24 5.10 12.36 -11.34
C VAL A 24 4.47 13.72 -11.56
N ASP A 25 5.15 14.76 -11.11
CA ASP A 25 4.77 16.15 -11.36
C ASP A 25 4.77 16.42 -12.87
N SER A 26 3.66 16.94 -13.39
CA SER A 26 3.49 17.09 -14.84
C SER A 26 4.29 18.25 -15.42
N ASP A 27 4.60 19.26 -14.61
CA ASP A 27 5.29 20.47 -15.05
C ASP A 27 6.81 20.25 -15.11
N THR A 28 7.36 19.45 -14.18
CA THR A 28 8.79 19.19 -14.03
C THR A 28 9.22 17.79 -14.45
N GLY A 29 8.27 16.85 -14.60
CA GLY A 29 8.54 15.44 -14.88
C GLY A 29 9.19 14.69 -13.71
N ARG A 30 9.26 15.27 -12.51
CA ARG A 30 9.93 14.68 -11.35
C ARG A 30 8.99 13.80 -10.53
N ALA A 31 9.54 12.73 -9.95
CA ALA A 31 8.80 11.91 -8.99
C ALA A 31 8.62 12.67 -7.67
N VAL A 32 7.38 12.97 -7.32
CA VAL A 32 7.00 13.76 -6.13
C VAL A 32 6.20 12.94 -5.11
N GLY A 33 5.91 11.68 -5.42
CA GLY A 33 5.13 10.84 -4.54
C GLY A 33 4.93 9.42 -5.01
N SER A 34 4.08 8.71 -4.28
CA SER A 34 3.75 7.31 -4.50
C SER A 34 2.28 7.06 -4.20
N GLN A 35 1.62 6.28 -5.06
CA GLN A 35 0.34 5.68 -4.72
C GLN A 35 0.60 4.29 -4.15
N VAL A 36 0.01 4.01 -3.01
CA VAL A 36 0.13 2.74 -2.29
C VAL A 36 -1.23 2.08 -2.11
N GLU A 37 -1.23 0.76 -1.99
CA GLU A 37 -2.40 -0.09 -1.76
C GLU A 37 -2.13 -1.05 -0.60
N TRP A 38 -3.09 -1.18 0.31
CA TRP A 38 -3.07 -2.13 1.41
C TRP A 38 -3.80 -3.42 1.05
N ASN A 39 -3.60 -4.46 1.87
CA ASN A 39 -4.21 -5.79 1.69
C ASN A 39 -5.71 -5.81 1.91
N THR A 40 -6.20 -4.76 2.55
CA THR A 40 -7.61 -4.43 2.74
C THR A 40 -8.24 -3.84 1.49
N GLY A 41 -7.45 -3.50 0.46
CA GLY A 41 -7.89 -2.78 -0.74
C GLY A 41 -7.89 -1.26 -0.57
N GLU A 42 -7.56 -0.73 0.62
CA GLU A 42 -7.41 0.71 0.80
C GLU A 42 -6.27 1.25 -0.09
N ARG A 43 -6.48 2.39 -0.74
CA ARG A 43 -5.47 3.07 -1.55
C ARG A 43 -5.22 4.47 -1.01
N ARG A 44 -3.95 4.87 -0.89
CA ARG A 44 -3.58 6.24 -0.52
C ARG A 44 -2.47 6.77 -1.39
N ARG A 45 -2.40 8.10 -1.49
CA ARG A 45 -1.29 8.83 -2.10
C ARG A 45 -0.41 9.37 -0.97
N ILE A 46 0.88 9.14 -1.09
CA ILE A 46 1.91 9.64 -0.19
C ILE A 46 2.77 10.60 -1.01
N TRP A 47 2.92 11.83 -0.52
CA TRP A 47 3.73 12.87 -1.14
C TRP A 47 5.09 12.92 -0.46
N HIS A 48 6.15 12.95 -1.27
CA HIS A 48 7.53 13.02 -0.81
C HIS A 48 8.06 14.42 -1.14
N GLY A 49 7.63 15.41 -0.34
CA GLY A 49 7.92 16.82 -0.57
C GLY A 49 6.66 17.64 -0.85
N GLU A 50 6.82 18.71 -1.63
CA GLU A 50 5.71 19.59 -1.98
C GLU A 50 4.66 18.87 -2.83
N LYS A 51 3.40 19.11 -2.50
CA LYS A 51 2.28 18.48 -3.18
C LYS A 51 2.08 19.14 -4.54
N ALA A 52 2.35 18.39 -5.61
CA ALA A 52 2.06 18.84 -6.96
C ALA A 52 0.56 19.03 -7.20
N VAL A 53 0.19 20.15 -7.81
CA VAL A 53 -1.19 20.44 -8.23
C VAL A 53 -1.55 19.64 -9.47
N ARG A 54 -0.62 19.52 -10.43
CA ARG A 54 -0.76 18.73 -11.66
C ARG A 54 0.22 17.58 -11.66
N TYR A 55 -0.30 16.37 -11.81
CA TYR A 55 0.54 15.17 -11.80
C TYR A 55 -0.07 14.06 -12.63
N THR A 56 0.78 13.14 -13.04
CA THR A 56 0.41 11.86 -13.65
C THR A 56 0.76 10.71 -12.71
N LEU A 57 0.01 9.61 -12.84
CA LEU A 57 0.29 8.36 -12.13
C LEU A 57 0.97 7.41 -13.10
N GLN A 58 2.23 7.10 -12.84
CA GLN A 58 2.98 6.09 -13.60
C GLN A 58 2.88 4.74 -12.89
N PRO A 59 2.19 3.74 -13.47
CA PRO A 59 2.04 2.42 -12.86
C PRO A 59 3.40 1.74 -12.65
N CYS A 60 3.55 1.03 -11.53
CA CYS A 60 4.72 0.17 -11.35
C CYS A 60 4.59 -1.09 -12.24
N ALA A 61 5.62 -1.38 -13.05
CA ALA A 61 5.58 -2.39 -14.11
C ALA A 61 5.37 -3.85 -13.65
N LYS A 62 5.42 -4.12 -12.34
CA LYS A 62 5.12 -5.44 -11.76
C LYS A 62 4.46 -5.26 -10.42
N VAL A 63 3.20 -5.66 -10.32
CA VAL A 63 2.54 -5.81 -9.02
C VAL A 63 2.35 -7.31 -8.81
N PRO A 64 3.26 -7.99 -8.07
CA PRO A 64 3.13 -9.42 -7.82
C PRO A 64 1.77 -9.72 -7.20
N ASP A 65 1.19 -10.85 -7.61
CA ASP A 65 -0.05 -11.34 -7.03
C ASP A 65 0.19 -11.64 -5.55
N TRP A 66 -0.71 -11.17 -4.71
CA TRP A 66 -0.55 -11.25 -3.27
C TRP A 66 -1.92 -11.49 -2.66
N PRO A 67 -2.00 -12.15 -1.49
CA PRO A 67 -3.28 -12.59 -0.95
C PRO A 67 -4.11 -11.37 -0.54
N ARG A 68 -4.99 -10.92 -1.44
CA ARG A 68 -6.07 -9.99 -1.10
C ARG A 68 -6.90 -10.67 -0.03
N GLN A 69 -7.07 -10.03 1.12
CA GLN A 69 -8.07 -10.50 2.07
C GLN A 69 -9.43 -10.26 1.42
N ARG A 70 -10.05 -11.32 0.90
CA ARG A 70 -11.45 -11.29 0.51
C ARG A 70 -12.24 -10.94 1.77
N ARG A 71 -12.98 -9.84 1.69
CA ARG A 71 -13.82 -9.36 2.79
C ARG A 71 -15.01 -10.27 2.97
#